data_AF-A0A6H9S1B2-F1
#
_entry.id   AF-A0A6H9S1B2-F1
#
_cell.length_a   1.000
_cell.length_b   1.000
_cell.length_c   1.000
_cell.angle_alpha   90.00
_cell.angle_beta   90.00
_cell.angle_gamma   90.00
#
_symmetry.space_group_name_H-M   'P 1'
#
loop_
_entity.id
_entity.type
_entity.pdbx_description
1 polymer ?
#
loop_
_entity_poly.entity_id
_entity_poly.type
_entity_poly.pdbx_seq_one_letter_code
_entity_poly.pdbx_strand_id
1 'polypeptide(L)'
;IRDNLDLAPSAYRLTLMGVILAEAEIYPDRELAINPGQVYGSLNGITAKDPAFGLEAVWIEISQRAQAQSLGYTVVDASTVVATHLNQILYKHSSELIGHEEVQQLLQVLAKGSPKLAEELVPGVVSLSQLLKVLQALLAEQVPVR
;
A
#
# COMPACT_ATOMS: atom_id res chain seq x y z
N ILE A 1 5.80 -4.95 13.02
CA ILE A 1 6.53 -6.03 12.32
C ILE A 1 6.86 -7.10 13.35
N ARG A 2 6.62 -8.38 13.04
CA ARG A 2 6.87 -9.52 13.95
C ARG A 2 7.38 -10.69 13.11
N ASP A 3 8.33 -11.43 13.66
CA ASP A 3 8.81 -12.67 13.04
C ASP A 3 7.79 -13.79 13.22
N ASN A 4 7.65 -14.64 12.20
CA ASN A 4 6.80 -15.81 12.25
C ASN A 4 7.52 -17.01 11.62
N LEU A 5 7.87 -17.99 12.45
CA LEU A 5 8.64 -19.18 12.06
C LEU A 5 7.81 -20.20 11.26
N ASP A 6 6.49 -20.04 11.22
CA ASP A 6 5.59 -20.89 10.43
C ASP A 6 5.53 -20.47 8.95
N LEU A 7 6.08 -19.29 8.60
CA LEU A 7 6.18 -18.82 7.22
C LEU A 7 7.43 -19.38 6.53
N ALA A 8 7.35 -19.54 5.20
CA ALA A 8 8.53 -19.82 4.41
C ALA A 8 9.58 -18.70 4.58
N PRO A 9 10.89 -19.00 4.49
CA PRO A 9 11.96 -18.01 4.72
C PRO A 9 11.87 -16.78 3.81
N SER A 10 11.35 -16.98 2.61
CA SER A 10 11.15 -15.97 1.57
C SER A 10 9.70 -15.47 1.51
N ALA A 11 8.90 -15.58 2.57
CA ALA A 11 7.51 -15.14 2.57
C ALA A 11 7.25 -14.03 3.60
N TYR A 12 6.32 -13.14 3.27
CA TYR A 12 5.74 -12.21 4.22
C TYR A 12 4.21 -12.28 4.19
N ARG A 13 3.60 -11.85 5.30
CA ARG A 13 2.16 -11.81 5.50
C ARG A 13 1.75 -10.43 6.00
N LEU A 14 0.73 -9.85 5.37
CA LEU A 14 0.11 -8.62 5.80
C LEU A 14 -1.22 -8.94 6.48
N THR A 15 -1.39 -8.44 7.71
CA THR A 15 -2.59 -8.68 8.52
C THR A 15 -3.18 -7.37 9.00
N LEU A 16 -4.50 -7.30 9.05
CA LEU A 16 -5.25 -6.19 9.62
C LEU A 16 -6.22 -6.73 10.67
N MET A 17 -6.13 -6.24 11.90
CA MET A 17 -6.96 -6.69 13.03
C MET A 17 -6.96 -8.23 13.21
N GLY A 18 -5.82 -8.87 12.95
CA GLY A 18 -5.65 -10.32 13.04
C GLY A 18 -6.13 -11.11 11.82
N VAL A 19 -6.78 -10.46 10.85
CA VAL A 19 -7.20 -11.07 9.58
C VAL A 19 -6.06 -10.99 8.57
N ILE A 20 -5.80 -12.09 7.86
CA ILE A 20 -4.80 -12.13 6.78
C ILE A 20 -5.38 -11.41 5.57
N LEU A 21 -4.73 -10.34 5.13
CA LEU A 21 -5.12 -9.59 3.94
C LEU A 21 -4.36 -10.03 2.71
N ALA A 22 -3.07 -10.35 2.85
CA ALA A 22 -2.24 -10.82 1.76
C ALA A 22 -1.01 -11.59 2.22
N GLU A 23 -0.49 -12.41 1.32
CA GLU A 23 0.77 -13.13 1.44
C GLU A 23 1.50 -13.07 0.11
N ALA A 24 2.83 -12.99 0.16
CA ALA A 24 3.64 -13.07 -1.05
C ALA A 24 5.05 -13.54 -0.74
N GLU A 25 5.70 -14.07 -1.78
CA GLU A 25 7.11 -14.41 -1.75
C GLU A 25 7.98 -13.20 -2.08
N ILE A 26 9.16 -13.14 -1.47
CA ILE A 26 10.12 -12.07 -1.57
C ILE A 26 11.55 -12.63 -1.56
N TYR A 27 12.40 -12.10 -2.43
CA TYR A 27 13.79 -12.52 -2.55
C TYR A 27 14.71 -11.32 -2.30
N PRO A 28 15.23 -11.14 -1.07
CA PRO A 28 15.97 -9.94 -0.69
C PRO A 28 17.25 -9.68 -1.48
N ASP A 29 17.82 -10.73 -2.09
CA ASP A 29 19.02 -10.72 -2.91
C ASP A 29 18.75 -10.49 -4.41
N ARG A 30 17.48 -10.31 -4.79
CA ARG A 30 17.02 -10.15 -6.17
C ARG A 30 16.22 -8.85 -6.36
N GLU A 31 15.96 -8.53 -7.62
CA GLU A 31 15.08 -7.43 -8.02
C GLU A 31 13.90 -7.95 -8.83
N LEU A 32 12.74 -7.30 -8.70
CA LEU A 32 11.54 -7.66 -9.44
C LEU A 32 11.47 -6.84 -10.72
N ALA A 33 11.57 -7.51 -11.87
CA ALA A 33 11.33 -6.93 -13.18
C ALA A 33 9.85 -7.13 -13.56
N ILE A 34 9.09 -6.04 -13.52
CA ILE A 34 7.64 -6.01 -13.77
C ILE A 34 7.38 -5.66 -15.24
N ASN A 35 6.51 -6.42 -15.90
CA ASN A 35 6.07 -6.17 -17.26
C ASN A 35 4.86 -5.20 -17.26
N PRO A 36 4.99 -3.95 -17.73
CA PRO A 36 3.87 -3.00 -17.81
C PRO A 36 2.95 -3.22 -19.03
N GLY A 37 3.20 -4.25 -19.85
CA GLY A 37 2.41 -4.62 -21.03
C GLY A 37 3.16 -4.49 -22.37
N GLN A 38 4.28 -3.76 -22.41
CA GLN A 38 5.10 -3.57 -23.63
C GLN A 38 6.56 -3.86 -23.34
N VAL A 39 6.94 -5.15 -23.39
CA VAL A 39 8.32 -5.61 -23.24
C VAL A 39 8.82 -6.31 -24.50
N TYR A 40 10.13 -6.23 -24.76
CA TYR A 40 10.75 -6.70 -25.99
C TYR A 40 11.67 -7.91 -25.77
N GLY A 41 11.20 -8.92 -25.04
CA GLY A 41 11.94 -10.15 -24.77
C GLY A 41 11.58 -10.73 -23.42
N SER A 42 12.19 -11.87 -23.07
CA SER A 42 12.05 -12.51 -21.76
C SER A 42 13.34 -12.39 -20.95
N LEU A 43 13.21 -12.45 -19.63
CA LEU A 43 14.33 -12.45 -18.68
C LEU A 43 14.55 -13.84 -18.09
N ASN A 44 15.79 -14.15 -17.75
CA ASN A 44 16.12 -15.36 -17.01
C ASN A 44 15.99 -15.08 -15.51
N GLY A 45 15.13 -15.83 -14.84
CA GLY A 45 14.89 -15.65 -13.41
C GLY A 45 13.70 -16.47 -12.92
N ILE A 46 13.21 -16.13 -11.73
CA ILE A 46 12.06 -16.80 -11.11
C ILE A 46 10.80 -16.05 -11.55
N THR A 47 9.95 -16.70 -12.34
CA THR A 47 8.65 -16.12 -12.74
C THR A 47 7.79 -15.87 -11.52
N ALA A 48 7.17 -14.70 -11.45
CA ALA A 48 6.33 -14.26 -10.36
C ALA A 48 5.23 -13.32 -10.86
N LYS A 49 4.42 -12.83 -9.93
CA LYS A 49 3.54 -11.68 -10.16
C LYS A 49 3.87 -10.58 -9.18
N ASP A 50 3.75 -9.34 -9.61
CA ASP A 50 3.77 -8.20 -8.71
C ASP A 50 2.60 -8.33 -7.72
N PRO A 51 2.85 -8.35 -6.40
CA PRO A 51 1.79 -8.60 -5.43
C PRO A 51 0.83 -7.40 -5.26
N ALA A 52 1.24 -6.20 -5.68
CA ALA A 52 0.43 -4.99 -5.54
C ALA A 52 -0.65 -4.87 -6.62
N PHE A 53 -0.31 -5.22 -7.87
CA PHE A 53 -1.15 -5.01 -9.06
C PHE A 53 -1.46 -6.29 -9.84
N GLY A 54 -0.81 -7.41 -9.51
CA GLY A 54 -1.00 -8.70 -10.19
C GLY A 54 -0.36 -8.78 -11.58
N LEU A 55 0.57 -7.86 -11.90
CA LEU A 55 1.27 -7.82 -13.18
C LEU A 55 2.28 -8.97 -13.31
N GLU A 56 2.46 -9.49 -14.52
CA GLU A 56 3.49 -10.49 -14.79
C GLU A 56 4.88 -9.92 -14.49
N ALA A 57 5.70 -10.69 -13.78
CA ALA A 57 7.01 -10.24 -13.35
C ALA A 57 8.02 -11.39 -13.28
N VAL A 58 9.31 -11.03 -13.15
CA VAL A 58 10.40 -12.00 -13.00
C VAL A 58 11.37 -11.48 -11.94
N TRP A 59 11.69 -12.30 -10.95
CA TRP A 59 12.80 -12.04 -10.04
C TRP A 59 14.13 -12.31 -10.74
N ILE A 60 14.93 -11.26 -10.90
CA ILE A 60 16.20 -11.28 -11.61
C ILE A 60 17.36 -11.03 -10.67
N GLU A 61 18.55 -11.48 -11.07
CA GLU A 61 19.80 -11.07 -10.43
C GLU A 61 19.99 -9.55 -10.60
N ILE A 62 20.60 -8.89 -9.61
CA ILE A 62 20.87 -7.44 -9.65
C ILE A 62 21.67 -7.05 -10.91
N SER A 63 22.56 -7.92 -11.38
CA SER A 63 23.36 -7.72 -12.60
C SER A 63 22.53 -7.63 -13.88
N GLN A 64 21.32 -8.19 -13.90
CA GLN A 64 20.42 -8.17 -15.06
C GLN A 64 19.57 -6.89 -15.16
N ARG A 65 19.64 -5.97 -14.17
CA ARG A 65 18.82 -4.74 -14.15
C ARG A 65 18.88 -3.96 -15.46
N ALA A 66 20.08 -3.66 -15.95
CA ALA A 66 20.27 -2.85 -17.16
C ALA A 66 19.65 -3.51 -18.40
N GLN A 67 19.75 -4.83 -18.50
CA GLN A 67 19.11 -5.61 -19.56
C GLN A 67 17.58 -5.59 -19.43
N ALA A 68 17.05 -5.81 -18.24
CA ALA A 68 15.60 -5.77 -18.01
C ALA A 68 14.99 -4.41 -18.38
N GLN A 69 15.66 -3.32 -18.00
CA GLN A 69 15.24 -1.97 -18.36
C GLN A 69 15.30 -1.72 -19.86
N SER A 70 16.34 -2.18 -20.56
CA SER A 70 16.43 -2.03 -22.02
C SER A 70 15.36 -2.81 -22.78
N LEU A 71 14.84 -3.88 -22.18
CA LEU A 71 13.71 -4.66 -22.70
C LEU A 71 12.34 -4.06 -22.32
N GLY A 72 12.29 -2.95 -21.57
CA GLY A 72 11.05 -2.25 -21.20
C GLY A 72 10.43 -2.67 -19.87
N TYR A 73 11.11 -3.48 -19.05
CA TYR A 73 10.64 -3.84 -17.71
C TYR A 73 10.86 -2.69 -16.73
N THR A 74 9.91 -2.54 -15.79
CA THR A 74 10.10 -1.70 -14.61
C THR A 74 10.77 -2.54 -13.52
N VAL A 75 11.99 -2.17 -13.12
CA VAL A 75 12.79 -2.95 -12.15
C VAL A 75 12.78 -2.26 -10.79
N VAL A 76 12.35 -2.99 -9.76
CA VAL A 76 12.28 -2.49 -8.37
C VAL A 76 12.96 -3.47 -7.41
N ASP A 77 13.55 -2.95 -6.33
CA ASP A 77 14.14 -3.80 -5.30
C ASP A 77 13.07 -4.48 -4.43
N ALA A 78 13.47 -5.53 -3.70
CA ALA A 78 12.57 -6.30 -2.85
C ALA A 78 11.86 -5.46 -1.77
N SER A 79 12.53 -4.48 -1.16
CA SER A 79 11.91 -3.63 -0.13
C SER A 79 10.82 -2.74 -0.72
N THR A 80 11.05 -2.22 -1.94
CA THR A 80 10.08 -1.45 -2.71
C THR A 80 8.85 -2.29 -3.08
N VAL A 81 9.01 -3.57 -3.40
CA VAL A 81 7.89 -4.49 -3.67
C VAL A 81 6.99 -4.60 -2.43
N VAL A 82 7.57 -4.88 -1.26
CA VAL A 82 6.81 -5.00 0.00
C VAL A 82 6.15 -3.68 0.36
N ALA A 83 6.86 -2.56 0.24
CA ALA A 83 6.34 -1.23 0.52
C ALA A 83 5.16 -0.86 -0.38
N THR A 84 5.26 -1.14 -1.68
CA THR A 84 4.20 -0.87 -2.66
C THR A 84 2.96 -1.72 -2.37
N HIS A 85 3.13 -2.99 -2.05
CA HIS A 85 2.02 -3.88 -1.69
C HIS A 85 1.34 -3.45 -0.39
N LEU A 86 2.11 -3.13 0.65
CA LEU A 86 1.58 -2.59 1.90
C LEU A 86 0.77 -1.31 1.64
N ASN A 87 1.33 -0.39 0.86
CA ASN A 87 0.66 0.87 0.52
C ASN A 87 -0.67 0.62 -0.21
N GLN A 88 -0.70 -0.29 -1.19
CA GLN A 88 -1.95 -0.67 -1.87
C GLN A 88 -3.00 -1.23 -0.91
N ILE A 89 -2.60 -2.08 0.04
CA ILE A 89 -3.50 -2.60 1.06
C ILE A 89 -4.03 -1.49 1.96
N LEU A 90 -3.17 -0.58 2.43
CA LEU A 90 -3.59 0.56 3.25
C LEU A 90 -4.58 1.46 2.51
N TYR A 91 -4.35 1.74 1.22
CA TYR A 91 -5.29 2.50 0.40
C TYR A 91 -6.64 1.78 0.26
N LYS A 92 -6.60 0.48 -0.07
CA LYS A 92 -7.80 -0.35 -0.25
C LYS A 92 -8.65 -0.45 1.01
N HIS A 93 -8.02 -0.49 2.18
CA HIS A 93 -8.70 -0.61 3.48
C HIS A 93 -8.76 0.71 4.25
N SER A 94 -8.51 1.85 3.60
CA SER A 94 -8.43 3.16 4.28
C SER A 94 -9.71 3.56 5.02
N SER A 95 -10.89 3.19 4.50
CA SER A 95 -12.18 3.44 5.16
C SER A 95 -12.38 2.58 6.43
N GLU A 96 -11.75 1.41 6.51
CA GLU A 96 -11.77 0.54 7.69
C GLU A 96 -10.75 0.98 8.74
N LEU A 97 -9.68 1.66 8.30
CA LEU A 97 -8.59 2.13 9.16
C LEU A 97 -8.92 3.45 9.88
N ILE A 98 -9.81 4.27 9.32
CA ILE A 98 -10.19 5.54 9.95
C ILE A 98 -11.23 5.31 11.06
N GLY A 99 -10.88 5.72 12.28
CA GLY A 99 -11.74 5.71 13.46
C GLY A 99 -11.91 7.10 14.07
N HIS A 100 -12.50 7.14 15.27
CA HIS A 100 -12.73 8.39 15.98
C HIS A 100 -11.43 9.12 16.35
N GLU A 101 -10.35 8.39 16.66
CA GLU A 101 -9.05 8.98 17.00
C GLU A 101 -8.43 9.70 15.81
N GLU A 102 -8.43 9.08 14.63
CA GLU A 102 -7.91 9.68 13.40
C GLU A 102 -8.70 10.94 13.03
N VAL A 103 -10.03 10.91 13.15
CA VAL A 103 -10.87 12.09 12.88
C VAL A 103 -10.58 13.22 13.88
N GLN A 104 -10.33 12.91 15.15
CA GLN A 104 -9.91 13.93 16.12
C GLN A 104 -8.55 14.53 15.76
N GLN A 105 -7.59 13.71 15.31
CA GLN A 105 -6.29 14.21 14.85
C GLN A 105 -6.43 15.11 13.62
N LEU A 106 -7.29 14.75 12.66
CA LEU A 106 -7.61 15.60 11.50
C LEU A 106 -8.22 16.93 11.94
N LEU A 107 -9.13 16.94 12.91
CA LEU A 107 -9.68 18.17 13.47
C LEU A 107 -8.61 19.02 14.17
N GLN A 108 -7.64 18.41 14.86
CA GLN A 108 -6.51 19.14 15.45
C GLN A 108 -5.62 19.77 14.38
N VAL A 109 -5.40 19.10 13.24
CA VAL A 109 -4.67 19.66 12.11
C VAL A 109 -5.46 20.84 11.51
N LEU A 110 -6.77 20.68 11.30
CA LEU A 110 -7.65 21.76 10.84
C LEU A 110 -7.60 22.97 11.79
N ALA A 111 -7.63 22.73 13.10
CA ALA A 111 -7.61 23.79 14.10
C ALA A 111 -6.33 24.64 14.07
N LYS A 112 -5.21 24.10 13.57
CA LYS A 112 -3.96 24.88 13.37
C LYS A 112 -4.09 25.91 12.25
N GLY A 113 -4.82 25.58 11.18
CA GLY A 113 -5.02 26.48 10.03
C GLY A 113 -6.30 27.32 10.12
N SER A 114 -7.33 26.82 10.79
CA SER A 114 -8.66 27.41 10.85
C SER A 114 -9.38 27.04 12.16
N PRO A 115 -8.95 27.62 13.31
CA PRO A 115 -9.44 27.23 14.63
C PRO A 115 -10.95 27.45 14.81
N LYS A 116 -11.48 28.59 14.35
CA LYS A 116 -12.93 28.87 14.43
C LYS A 116 -13.76 27.85 13.65
N LEU A 117 -13.29 27.45 12.45
CA LEU A 117 -13.97 26.45 11.64
C LEU A 117 -13.99 25.09 12.34
N ALA A 118 -12.87 24.67 12.94
CA ALA A 118 -12.81 23.41 13.67
C ALA A 118 -13.77 23.40 14.88
N GLU A 119 -13.84 24.50 15.62
CA GLU A 119 -14.73 24.68 16.79
C GLU A 119 -16.21 24.71 16.41
N GLU A 120 -16.57 25.44 15.35
CA GLU A 120 -17.96 25.55 14.90
C GLU A 120 -18.46 24.27 14.21
N LEU A 121 -17.59 23.59 13.45
CA LEU A 121 -17.95 22.39 12.70
C LEU A 121 -18.30 21.22 13.63
N VAL A 122 -17.43 20.92 14.61
CA VAL A 122 -17.62 19.81 15.55
C VAL A 122 -17.47 20.28 17.00
N PRO A 123 -18.45 20.02 17.88
CA PRO A 123 -19.70 19.26 17.66
C PRO A 123 -20.88 20.12 17.16
N GLY A 124 -20.65 21.38 16.77
CA GLY A 124 -21.72 22.36 16.50
C GLY A 124 -22.62 22.00 15.32
N VAL A 125 -22.08 21.99 14.11
CA VAL A 125 -22.83 21.69 12.87
C VAL A 125 -23.03 20.18 12.68
N VAL A 126 -21.98 19.40 12.94
CA VAL A 126 -22.01 17.94 12.85
C VAL A 126 -21.35 17.32 14.08
N SER A 127 -21.86 16.16 14.50
CA SER A 127 -21.17 15.34 15.49
C SER A 127 -19.89 14.72 14.91
N LEU A 128 -18.93 14.37 15.78
CA LEU A 128 -17.72 13.65 15.40
C LEU A 128 -18.05 12.33 14.65
N SER A 129 -19.11 11.64 15.07
CA SER A 129 -19.54 10.38 14.44
C SER A 129 -20.16 10.59 13.06
N GLN A 130 -20.84 11.72 12.82
CA GLN A 130 -21.31 12.07 11.47
C GLN A 130 -20.14 12.42 10.56
N LEU A 131 -19.17 13.19 11.05
CA LEU A 131 -17.95 13.50 10.30
C LEU A 131 -17.19 12.22 9.93
N LEU A 132 -17.01 11.30 10.88
CA LEU A 132 -16.39 9.99 10.62
C LEU A 132 -17.10 9.24 9.49
N LYS A 133 -18.43 9.13 9.53
CA LYS A 133 -19.21 8.44 8.47
C LYS A 133 -19.02 9.07 7.09
N VAL A 134 -18.96 10.41 7.02
CA VAL A 134 -18.71 11.12 5.76
C VAL A 134 -17.31 10.81 5.23
N LEU A 135 -16.29 10.88 6.08
CA LEU A 135 -14.91 10.57 5.70
C LEU A 135 -14.74 9.11 5.28
N GLN A 136 -15.38 8.17 5.98
CA GLN A 136 -15.42 6.75 5.61
C GLN A 136 -16.04 6.53 4.23
N ALA A 137 -17.15 7.21 3.93
CA ALA A 137 -17.81 7.12 2.63
C ALA A 137 -16.89 7.64 1.50
N LEU A 138 -16.24 8.79 1.71
CA LEU A 138 -15.27 9.34 0.76
C LEU A 138 -14.10 8.37 0.53
N LEU A 139 -13.51 7.82 1.59
CA LEU A 139 -12.40 6.88 1.49
C LEU A 139 -12.81 5.54 0.85
N ALA A 140 -14.04 5.08 1.06
CA ALA A 140 -14.57 3.89 0.40
C ALA A 140 -14.66 4.08 -1.13
N GLU A 141 -14.89 5.31 -1.58
CA GLU A 141 -14.87 5.71 -3.00
C GLU A 141 -13.46 6.15 -3.48
N GLN A 142 -12.42 5.92 -2.66
CA GLN A 142 -11.04 6.32 -2.92
C GLN A 142 -10.85 7.85 -3.12
N VAL A 143 -11.73 8.66 -2.51
CA VAL A 143 -11.62 10.12 -2.50
C VAL A 143 -10.71 10.56 -1.35
N PRO A 144 -9.58 11.26 -1.63
CA PRO A 144 -8.68 11.73 -0.59
C PRO A 144 -9.30 12.80 0.33
N VAL A 145 -8.98 12.74 1.62
CA VAL A 145 -9.50 13.66 2.67
C VAL A 145 -8.42 14.57 3.27
N ARG A 146 -7.53 15.10 2.42
CA ARG A 146 -6.36 15.91 2.80
C ARG A 146 -6.71 17.31 3.29
#